data_AF-A0A652KFQ0-F1
#
_entry.id   AF-A0A652KFQ0-F1
#
_cell.length_a   1.000
_cell.length_b   1.000
_cell.length_c   1.000
_cell.angle_alpha   90.00
_cell.angle_beta   90.00
_cell.angle_gamma   90.00
#
_symmetry.space_group_name_H-M   'P 1'
#
loop_
_entity.id
_entity.type
_entity.pdbx_description
1 polymer ?
#
loop_
_entity_poly.entity_id
_entity_poly.type
_entity_poly.pdbx_seq_one_letter_code
_entity_poly.pdbx_strand_id
1 'polypeptide(L)'
;MSDELTSPELEKLRFLYRVQLSHVAQTERWIEAELARVRERAARRPIPDGPAFVLSYLRVGGKATADSVHLGDCRMASHHTKPLDQEQARQAITSGGIRACEICRPDSELGVLE
;
A
#
# COMPACT_ATOMS: atom_id res chain seq x y z
N MET A 1 -30.65 62.58 4.40
CA MET A 1 -31.10 61.26 4.83
C MET A 1 -30.67 60.25 3.78
N SER A 2 -29.78 59.34 4.17
CA SER A 2 -29.51 58.01 3.57
C SER A 2 -28.91 57.92 2.17
N ASP A 3 -27.63 58.26 2.01
CA ASP A 3 -26.82 57.73 0.90
C ASP A 3 -25.41 57.27 1.34
N GLU A 4 -25.21 57.03 2.64
CA GLU A 4 -23.90 56.76 3.24
C GLU A 4 -23.66 55.28 3.56
N LEU A 5 -24.64 54.40 3.32
CA LEU A 5 -24.59 52.97 3.69
C LEU A 5 -24.35 51.99 2.53
N THR A 6 -24.12 52.50 1.31
CA THR A 6 -23.94 51.71 0.09
C THR A 6 -22.85 52.32 -0.80
N SER A 7 -21.62 52.37 -0.29
CA SER A 7 -20.46 52.61 -1.16
C SER A 7 -20.25 51.39 -2.08
N PRO A 8 -20.02 51.59 -3.39
CA PRO A 8 -19.70 50.51 -4.32
C PRO A 8 -18.50 49.66 -3.89
N GLU A 9 -17.53 50.25 -3.20
CA GLU A 9 -16.38 49.56 -2.62
C GLU A 9 -16.82 48.59 -1.52
N LEU A 10 -17.75 48.99 -0.65
CA LEU A 10 -18.31 48.13 0.39
C LEU A 10 -19.06 46.95 -0.22
N GLU A 11 -19.78 47.14 -1.33
CA GLU A 11 -20.45 46.05 -2.03
C GLU A 11 -19.48 45.04 -2.64
N LYS A 12 -18.39 45.51 -3.26
CA LYS A 12 -17.32 44.66 -3.78
C LYS A 12 -16.67 43.84 -2.65
N LEU A 13 -16.39 44.46 -1.50
CA LEU A 13 -15.84 43.76 -0.34
C LEU A 13 -16.81 42.73 0.23
N ARG A 14 -18.11 43.06 0.34
CA ARG A 14 -19.15 42.11 0.77
C ARG A 14 -19.29 40.94 -0.19
N PHE A 15 -19.19 41.19 -1.50
CA PHE A 15 -19.18 40.13 -2.51
C PHE A 15 -17.96 39.22 -2.33
N LEU A 16 -16.75 39.79 -2.25
CA LEU A 16 -15.53 39.02 -2.04
C LEU A 16 -15.60 38.18 -0.75
N TYR A 17 -16.13 38.73 0.33
CA TYR A 17 -16.33 38.01 1.58
C TYR A 17 -17.22 36.76 1.39
N ARG A 18 -18.34 36.89 0.67
CA ARG A 18 -19.20 35.72 0.39
C ARG A 18 -18.50 34.68 -0.48
N VAL A 19 -17.70 35.10 -1.45
CA VAL A 19 -16.89 34.19 -2.28
C VAL A 19 -15.87 33.44 -1.41
N GLN A 20 -15.17 34.15 -0.53
CA GLN A 20 -14.21 33.55 0.39
C GLN A 20 -14.87 32.53 1.32
N LEU A 21 -16.04 32.85 1.90
CA LEU A 21 -16.80 31.90 2.71
C LEU A 21 -17.19 30.65 1.90
N SER A 22 -17.59 30.81 0.63
CA SER A 22 -17.89 29.68 -0.24
C SER A 22 -16.67 28.79 -0.47
N HIS A 23 -15.49 29.39 -0.68
CA HIS A 23 -14.23 28.65 -0.83
C HIS A 23 -13.84 27.92 0.46
N VAL A 24 -13.96 28.57 1.62
CA VAL A 24 -13.71 27.93 2.93
C VAL A 24 -14.63 26.71 3.10
N ALA A 25 -15.94 26.88 2.87
CA ALA A 25 -16.90 25.78 2.96
C ALA A 25 -16.57 24.64 1.97
N GLN A 26 -16.03 24.95 0.80
CA GLN A 26 -15.56 23.92 -0.14
C GLN A 26 -14.33 23.17 0.40
N THR A 27 -13.36 23.90 0.95
CA THR A 27 -12.18 23.29 1.57
C THR A 27 -12.58 22.39 2.74
N GLU A 28 -13.52 22.79 3.59
CA GLU A 28 -14.04 21.96 4.67
C GLU A 28 -14.62 20.63 4.15
N ARG A 29 -15.39 20.66 3.05
CA ARG A 29 -15.89 19.43 2.42
C ARG A 29 -14.78 18.52 1.92
N TRP A 30 -13.70 19.08 1.37
CA TRP A 30 -12.53 18.29 0.94
C TRP A 30 -11.79 17.67 2.11
N ILE A 31 -11.65 18.40 3.22
CA ILE A 31 -11.06 17.89 4.45
C ILE A 31 -11.84 16.69 4.96
N GLU A 32 -13.17 16.79 5.07
CA GLU A 32 -14.01 15.67 5.51
C GLU A 32 -13.91 14.46 4.58
N ALA A 33 -13.88 14.68 3.26
CA ALA A 33 -13.69 13.61 2.29
C ALA A 33 -12.33 12.90 2.46
N GLU A 34 -11.25 13.64 2.72
CA GLU A 34 -9.94 13.06 2.93
C GLU A 34 -9.84 12.32 4.28
N LEU A 35 -10.43 12.89 5.33
CA LEU A 35 -10.55 12.21 6.63
C LEU A 35 -11.32 10.89 6.49
N ALA A 36 -12.39 10.84 5.70
CA ALA A 36 -13.11 9.61 5.42
C ALA A 36 -12.22 8.57 4.74
N ARG A 37 -11.40 8.96 3.75
CA ARG A 37 -10.42 8.05 3.10
C ARG A 37 -9.34 7.57 4.07
N VAL A 38 -8.85 8.42 4.97
CA VAL A 38 -7.88 8.03 6.00
C VAL A 38 -8.51 7.01 6.95
N ARG A 39 -9.74 7.25 7.42
CA ARG A 39 -10.48 6.31 8.27
C ARG A 39 -10.74 4.99 7.57
N GLU A 40 -11.12 5.01 6.29
CA GLU A 40 -11.29 3.80 5.50
C GLU A 40 -9.98 3.00 5.41
N ARG A 41 -8.85 3.67 5.11
CA ARG A 41 -7.52 3.03 5.09
C ARG A 41 -7.14 2.44 6.45
N ALA A 42 -7.44 3.12 7.55
CA ALA A 42 -7.19 2.62 8.90
C ALA A 42 -8.13 1.47 9.28
N ALA A 43 -9.39 1.49 8.81
CA ALA A 43 -10.37 0.44 9.04
C ALA A 43 -10.14 -0.81 8.19
N ARG A 44 -9.40 -0.69 7.08
CA ARG A 44 -8.83 -1.85 6.38
C ARG A 44 -7.86 -2.51 7.35
N ARG A 45 -8.35 -3.56 8.01
CA ARG A 45 -7.58 -4.42 8.90
C ARG A 45 -6.25 -4.76 8.21
N PRO A 46 -5.09 -4.64 8.88
CA PRO A 46 -3.85 -5.12 8.30
C PRO A 46 -4.09 -6.57 7.87
N ILE A 47 -3.67 -6.90 6.64
CA ILE A 47 -3.71 -8.28 6.17
C ILE A 47 -2.97 -9.08 7.27
N PRO A 48 -3.58 -10.16 7.82
CA PRO A 48 -2.88 -11.00 8.78
C PRO A 48 -1.48 -11.28 8.25
N ASP A 49 -0.45 -11.17 9.10
CA ASP A 49 0.93 -11.38 8.68
C ASP A 49 0.97 -12.65 7.82
N GLY A 50 1.29 -12.46 6.53
CA GLY A 50 1.32 -13.53 5.57
C GLY A 50 2.31 -14.61 6.02
N PRO A 51 2.29 -15.80 5.41
CA PRO A 51 3.31 -16.81 5.72
C PRO A 51 4.70 -16.20 5.53
N ALA A 52 5.57 -16.29 6.54
CA ALA A 52 6.88 -15.63 6.54
C ALA A 52 7.73 -15.96 5.30
N PHE A 53 7.54 -17.15 4.73
CA PHE A 53 8.20 -17.59 3.51
C PHE A 53 7.21 -18.19 2.52
N VAL A 54 7.53 -18.06 1.23
CA VAL A 54 6.75 -18.65 0.14
C VAL A 54 7.65 -19.26 -0.94
N LEU A 55 7.19 -20.35 -1.54
CA LEU A 55 7.77 -20.94 -2.75
C LEU A 55 7.01 -20.44 -3.97
N SER A 56 7.69 -19.71 -4.86
CA SER A 56 7.17 -19.29 -6.15
C SER A 56 7.27 -20.41 -7.18
N TYR A 57 6.23 -20.55 -7.99
CA TYR A 57 6.21 -21.45 -9.14
C TYR A 57 6.17 -20.65 -10.45
N LEU A 58 6.90 -21.16 -11.44
CA LEU A 58 6.77 -20.77 -12.83
C LEU A 58 5.91 -21.80 -13.58
N ARG A 59 5.22 -21.34 -14.63
CA ARG A 59 4.54 -22.24 -15.56
C ARG A 59 5.37 -22.38 -16.83
N VAL A 60 5.98 -23.54 -17.01
CA VAL A 60 6.75 -23.88 -18.21
C VAL A 60 6.03 -25.03 -18.91
N GLY A 61 5.62 -24.81 -20.16
CA GLY A 61 4.88 -25.82 -20.93
C GLY A 61 3.58 -26.30 -20.27
N GLY A 62 2.91 -25.43 -19.50
CA GLY A 62 1.68 -25.75 -18.78
C GLY A 62 1.87 -26.51 -17.45
N LYS A 63 3.10 -26.87 -17.07
CA LYS A 63 3.41 -27.52 -15.79
C LYS A 63 3.98 -26.51 -14.79
N ALA A 64 3.53 -26.61 -13.54
CA ALA A 64 4.07 -25.82 -12.44
C ALA A 64 5.44 -26.38 -12.04
N THR A 65 6.47 -25.53 -12.10
CA THR A 65 7.84 -25.86 -11.71
C THR A 65 8.24 -24.92 -10.58
N ALA A 66 8.77 -25.48 -9.49
CA ALA A 66 9.30 -24.70 -8.38
C ALA A 66 10.46 -23.84 -8.88
N ASP A 67 10.41 -22.54 -8.61
CA ASP A 67 11.37 -21.58 -9.15
C ASP A 67 12.27 -21.02 -8.06
N SER A 68 11.67 -20.32 -7.09
CA SER A 68 12.45 -19.60 -6.08
C SER A 68 11.72 -19.45 -4.75
N VAL A 69 12.47 -19.39 -3.65
CA VAL A 69 11.95 -19.10 -2.30
C VAL A 69 12.03 -17.60 -2.06
N HIS A 70 11.01 -17.05 -1.40
CA HIS A 70 10.90 -15.63 -1.04
C HIS A 70 10.41 -15.45 0.40
N LEU A 71 10.56 -14.24 0.93
CA LEU A 71 9.77 -13.78 2.08
C LEU A 71 8.30 -13.59 1.67
N GLY A 72 7.40 -13.75 2.63
CA GLY A 72 5.94 -13.73 2.43
C GLY A 72 5.38 -12.47 1.78
N ASP A 73 6.03 -11.34 2.01
CA ASP A 73 5.65 -10.01 1.54
C ASP A 73 6.47 -9.56 0.31
N CYS A 74 7.29 -10.45 -0.26
CA CYS A 74 8.12 -10.14 -1.41
C CYS A 74 7.26 -9.88 -2.65
N ARG A 75 7.27 -8.63 -3.15
CA ARG A 75 6.56 -8.23 -4.37
C ARG A 75 7.09 -8.86 -5.66
N MET A 76 8.26 -9.50 -5.60
CA MET A 76 8.87 -10.21 -6.73
C MET A 76 8.49 -11.70 -6.76
N ALA A 77 7.77 -12.20 -5.75
CA ALA A 77 7.21 -13.54 -5.79
C ALA A 77 6.19 -13.67 -6.92
N SER A 78 6.08 -14.85 -7.53
CA SER A 78 5.11 -15.06 -8.60
C SER A 78 3.67 -15.02 -8.07
N HIS A 79 2.67 -14.90 -8.95
CA HIS A 79 1.26 -15.02 -8.54
C HIS A 79 0.87 -16.42 -8.05
N HIS A 80 1.73 -17.42 -8.27
CA HIS A 80 1.49 -18.80 -7.90
C HIS A 80 2.49 -19.22 -6.83
N THR A 81 2.09 -19.05 -5.58
CA THR A 81 2.93 -19.35 -4.42
C THR A 81 2.36 -20.47 -3.57
N LYS A 82 3.25 -21.17 -2.88
CA LYS A 82 2.92 -22.07 -1.79
C LYS A 82 3.54 -21.53 -0.49
N PRO A 83 2.78 -21.36 0.60
CA PRO A 83 3.32 -21.03 1.91
C PRO A 83 4.35 -22.06 2.37
N LEU A 84 5.46 -21.59 2.94
CA LEU A 84 6.45 -22.42 3.62
C LEU A 84 6.63 -21.93 5.06
N ASP A 85 6.85 -22.87 5.97
CA ASP A 85 7.45 -22.53 7.25
C ASP A 85 8.97 -22.31 7.11
N GLN A 86 9.62 -21.84 8.18
CA GLN A 86 11.04 -21.52 8.18
C GLN A 86 11.93 -22.72 7.82
N GLU A 87 11.60 -23.91 8.33
CA GLU A 87 12.39 -25.13 8.10
C GLU A 87 12.20 -25.65 6.68
N GLN A 88 10.98 -25.60 6.15
CA GLN A 88 10.69 -25.93 4.76
C GLN A 88 11.40 -24.99 3.79
N ALA A 89 11.43 -23.68 4.08
CA ALA A 89 12.16 -22.71 3.29
C ALA A 89 13.67 -23.00 3.29
N ARG A 90 14.23 -23.31 4.46
CA ARG A 90 15.63 -23.68 4.62
C ARG A 90 15.98 -24.95 3.85
N GLN A 91 15.14 -25.98 3.97
CA GLN A 91 15.32 -27.25 3.25
C GLN A 91 15.17 -27.07 1.73
N ALA A 92 14.23 -26.26 1.27
CA ALA A 92 14.04 -25.98 -0.16
C ALA A 92 15.28 -25.33 -0.79
N ILE A 93 15.92 -24.39 -0.08
CA ILE A 93 17.14 -23.72 -0.55
C ILE A 93 18.35 -24.65 -0.49
N THR A 94 18.53 -25.36 0.63
CA THR A 94 19.75 -26.17 0.86
C THR A 94 19.71 -27.52 0.17
N SER A 95 18.72 -28.34 0.49
CA SER A 95 18.61 -29.73 0.02
C SER A 95 17.77 -29.84 -1.26
N GLY A 96 16.80 -28.94 -1.43
CA GLY A 96 15.90 -28.92 -2.59
C GLY A 96 16.51 -28.30 -3.85
N GLY A 97 17.65 -27.60 -3.74
CA GLY A 97 18.30 -26.91 -4.85
C GLY A 97 17.49 -25.76 -5.44
N ILE A 98 16.48 -25.27 -4.73
CA ILE A 98 15.67 -24.13 -5.16
C ILE A 98 16.43 -22.84 -4.84
N ARG A 99 16.54 -21.92 -5.80
CA ARG A 99 17.24 -20.67 -5.57
C ARG A 99 16.49 -19.78 -4.57
N ALA A 100 17.23 -19.08 -3.73
CA ALA A 100 16.70 -17.98 -2.95
C ALA A 100 16.50 -16.75 -3.83
N CYS A 101 15.46 -15.96 -3.57
CA CYS A 101 15.27 -14.68 -4.25
C CYS A 101 16.40 -13.71 -3.88
N GLU A 102 17.12 -13.22 -4.89
CA GLU A 102 18.24 -12.28 -4.71
C GLU A 102 17.80 -10.90 -4.20
N ILE A 103 16.52 -10.56 -4.32
CA ILE A 103 15.97 -9.26 -3.92
C ILE A 103 15.59 -9.22 -2.44
N CYS A 104 14.85 -10.23 -1.97
CA CYS A 104 14.43 -10.30 -0.56
C CYS A 104 15.32 -11.17 0.32
N ARG A 105 16.33 -11.84 -0.28
CA ARG A 105 17.39 -12.61 0.41
C ARG A 105 16.88 -13.47 1.58
N PRO A 106 15.93 -14.39 1.34
CA PRO A 106 15.39 -15.24 2.39
C PRO A 106 16.44 -16.23 2.92
N ASP A 107 17.45 -16.55 2.13
CA ASP A 107 18.63 -17.31 2.55
C ASP A 107 19.41 -16.62 3.67
N SER A 108 19.55 -15.29 3.63
CA SER A 108 20.19 -14.50 4.68
C SER A 108 19.34 -14.46 5.96
N GLU A 109 18.02 -14.29 5.83
CA GLU A 109 17.09 -14.37 6.99
C GLU A 109 17.10 -15.77 7.64
N LEU A 110 17.31 -16.81 6.84
CA LEU A 110 17.39 -18.21 7.29
C LEU A 110 18.80 -18.61 7.76
N GLY A 111 19.80 -17.73 7.66
CA GLY A 111 21.19 -18.02 8.03
C GLY A 111 21.83 -19.14 7.17
N VAL A 112 21.40 -19.28 5.90
CA VAL A 112 21.91 -20.31 4.98
C VAL A 112 23.19 -19.85 4.27
N LEU A 113 23.35 -18.55 4.06
CA LEU A 113 24.58 -17.94 3.54
C LEU A 113 25.10 -16.95 4.58
N GLU A 114 26.35 -17.11 5.03
CA GLU A 114 27.15 -16.05 5.65
C GLU A 114 27.58 -15.03 4.60
#